data_AF-A0A381KKP5-F1
#
_entry.id   AF-A0A381KKP5-F1
#
_cell.length_a   1.000
_cell.length_b   1.000
_cell.length_c   1.000
_cell.angle_alpha   90.00
_cell.angle_beta   90.00
_cell.angle_gamma   90.00
#
_symmetry.space_group_name_H-M   'P 1'
#
loop_
_entity.id
_entity.type
_entity.pdbx_description
1 polymer ?
#
loop_
_entity_poly.entity_id
_entity_poly.type
_entity_poly.pdbx_seq_one_letter_code
_entity_poly.pdbx_strand_id
1 'polypeptide(L)'
;MEKIKEVLYALEVATKNAYSHINYTLGNDVEIALAGSLNGEKGINIIAGTGSIAQALDKDGNLHRCGGWGYVLGDEGSAYYIGMATLKMFTMQSDGRCSKTKLYDLIKRHLNIENDYDIIKYVNDEIQGDRIEIAKFATICLKAVIEGDNTASKIFDDAAYELSRLIIGLEHHFEQGTKIKVSYSGGVFKSGDLILEPLKKYLNKTRFGIVRPVLTPDLGACLLAKKKYYSK
;
A
#
# COMPACT_ATOMS: atom_id res chain seq x y z
N MET A 1 12.63 -13.26 -16.60
CA MET A 1 11.88 -14.47 -16.17
C MET A 1 12.80 -15.60 -15.70
N GLU A 2 13.95 -15.81 -16.35
CA GLU A 2 14.93 -16.85 -15.99
C GLU A 2 15.47 -16.70 -14.56
N LYS A 3 15.89 -15.48 -14.17
CA LYS A 3 16.35 -15.17 -12.81
C LYS A 3 15.31 -15.40 -11.70
N ILE A 4 14.02 -15.24 -11.99
CA ILE A 4 12.94 -15.52 -11.01
C ILE A 4 12.79 -17.03 -10.81
N LYS A 5 12.88 -17.82 -11.90
CA LYS A 5 12.84 -19.28 -11.82
C LYS A 5 14.03 -19.83 -11.04
N GLU A 6 15.22 -19.28 -11.24
CA GLU A 6 16.43 -19.65 -10.48
C GLU A 6 16.25 -19.39 -8.97
N VAL A 7 15.73 -18.22 -8.59
CA VAL A 7 15.47 -17.89 -7.18
C VAL A 7 14.43 -18.81 -6.58
N LEU A 8 13.32 -19.09 -7.28
CA LEU A 8 12.29 -20.02 -6.81
C LEU A 8 12.84 -21.43 -6.62
N TYR A 9 13.63 -21.92 -7.58
CA TYR A 9 14.29 -23.22 -7.48
C TYR A 9 15.27 -23.28 -6.31
N ALA A 10 16.09 -22.24 -6.12
CA ALA A 10 17.01 -22.15 -5.00
C ALA A 10 16.26 -22.17 -3.64
N LEU A 11 15.14 -21.44 -3.54
CA LEU A 11 14.27 -21.46 -2.37
C LEU A 11 13.66 -22.84 -2.13
N GLU A 12 13.19 -23.52 -3.18
CA GLU A 12 12.64 -24.88 -3.08
C GLU A 12 13.69 -25.88 -2.57
N VAL A 13 14.89 -25.86 -3.14
CA VAL A 13 15.99 -26.74 -2.73
C VAL A 13 16.43 -26.46 -1.30
N ALA A 14 16.64 -25.19 -0.95
CA ALA A 14 17.03 -24.80 0.40
C ALA A 14 15.97 -25.21 1.43
N THR A 15 14.69 -24.96 1.14
CA THR A 15 13.58 -25.31 2.02
C THR A 15 13.45 -26.82 2.17
N LYS A 16 13.57 -27.59 1.08
CA LYS A 16 13.54 -29.05 1.11
C LYS A 16 14.67 -29.62 1.97
N ASN A 17 15.88 -29.10 1.83
CA ASN A 17 17.03 -29.58 2.59
C ASN A 17 16.90 -29.26 4.08
N ALA A 18 16.43 -28.05 4.42
CA ALA A 18 16.29 -27.62 5.81
C ALA A 18 15.09 -28.26 6.53
N TYR A 19 13.97 -28.47 5.82
CA TYR A 19 12.67 -28.79 6.42
C TYR A 19 12.07 -30.12 5.91
N SER A 20 12.89 -31.04 5.39
CA SER A 20 12.46 -32.35 4.87
C SER A 20 11.66 -33.23 5.85
N HIS A 21 11.76 -32.93 7.15
CA HIS A 21 11.13 -33.67 8.25
C HIS A 21 9.78 -33.08 8.70
N ILE A 22 9.33 -31.98 8.10
CA ILE A 22 8.04 -31.35 8.38
C ILE A 22 7.24 -31.07 7.11
N ASN A 23 5.92 -30.93 7.25
CA ASN A 23 5.05 -30.45 6.17
C ASN A 23 5.23 -28.94 5.99
N TYR A 24 5.52 -28.49 4.78
CA TYR A 24 5.68 -27.07 4.45
C TYR A 24 5.10 -26.71 3.09
N THR A 25 4.75 -25.44 2.90
CA THR A 25 4.35 -24.88 1.61
C THR A 25 5.02 -23.52 1.42
N LEU A 26 5.51 -23.28 0.22
CA LEU A 26 5.99 -21.97 -0.20
C LEU A 26 4.82 -21.18 -0.78
N GLY A 27 4.68 -19.94 -0.34
CA GLY A 27 3.67 -18.99 -0.81
C GLY A 27 4.26 -17.60 -0.92
N ASN A 28 3.50 -16.65 -1.45
CA ASN A 28 3.94 -15.25 -1.51
C ASN A 28 3.50 -14.45 -0.27
N ASP A 29 4.19 -13.35 -0.01
CA ASP A 29 3.95 -12.42 1.10
C ASP A 29 2.54 -11.82 1.06
N VAL A 30 1.99 -11.64 -0.13
CA VAL A 30 0.68 -11.02 -0.31
C VAL A 30 -0.47 -11.97 0.08
N GLU A 31 -0.34 -13.26 -0.23
CA GLU A 31 -1.26 -14.33 0.18
C GLU A 31 -1.31 -14.48 1.70
N ILE A 32 -0.15 -14.50 2.36
CA ILE A 32 -0.11 -14.60 3.82
C ILE A 32 -0.63 -13.32 4.48
N ALA A 33 -0.43 -12.14 3.85
CA ALA A 33 -1.00 -10.89 4.32
C ALA A 33 -2.53 -10.88 4.22
N LEU A 34 -3.10 -11.36 3.10
CA LEU A 34 -4.55 -11.53 2.92
C LEU A 34 -5.13 -12.53 3.93
N ALA A 35 -4.47 -13.68 4.11
CA ALA A 35 -4.89 -14.69 5.07
C ALA A 35 -4.82 -14.17 6.52
N GLY A 36 -3.77 -13.44 6.90
CA GLY A 36 -3.66 -12.83 8.22
C GLY A 36 -4.71 -11.73 8.43
N SER A 37 -4.88 -10.83 7.46
CA SER A 37 -5.73 -9.66 7.61
C SER A 37 -7.22 -10.00 7.67
N LEU A 38 -7.63 -11.12 7.07
CA LEU A 38 -9.02 -11.63 7.07
C LEU A 38 -9.18 -12.96 7.83
N ASN A 39 -8.19 -13.42 8.59
CA ASN A 39 -8.24 -14.70 9.31
C ASN A 39 -8.61 -15.90 8.40
N GLY A 40 -8.09 -15.91 7.17
CA GLY A 40 -8.34 -16.94 6.15
C GLY A 40 -9.72 -16.89 5.49
N GLU A 41 -10.53 -15.88 5.79
CA GLU A 41 -11.82 -15.65 5.15
C GLU A 41 -11.70 -15.00 3.77
N LYS A 42 -12.80 -15.07 3.00
CA LYS A 42 -12.92 -14.45 1.67
C LYS A 42 -13.08 -12.94 1.78
N GLY A 43 -12.55 -12.22 0.81
CA GLY A 43 -12.62 -10.76 0.79
C GLY A 43 -11.39 -10.14 0.12
N ILE A 44 -11.19 -8.86 0.39
CA ILE A 44 -10.13 -8.04 -0.20
C ILE A 44 -9.16 -7.58 0.90
N ASN A 45 -7.86 -7.61 0.62
CA ASN A 45 -6.84 -6.91 1.39
C ASN A 45 -6.25 -5.80 0.52
N ILE A 46 -6.42 -4.54 0.91
CA ILE A 46 -5.76 -3.39 0.28
C ILE A 46 -4.43 -3.12 0.99
N ILE A 47 -3.33 -3.14 0.25
CA ILE A 47 -1.98 -2.93 0.76
C ILE A 47 -1.48 -1.59 0.26
N ALA A 48 -1.02 -0.73 1.18
CA ALA A 48 -0.43 0.56 0.89
C ALA A 48 0.81 0.78 1.78
N GLY A 49 1.97 0.39 1.25
CA GLY A 49 3.30 0.63 1.81
C GLY A 49 4.07 1.59 0.92
N THR A 50 5.34 1.29 0.61
CA THR A 50 6.08 2.04 -0.42
C THR A 50 5.36 2.00 -1.77
N GLY A 51 4.79 0.84 -2.13
CA GLY A 51 3.88 0.67 -3.26
C GLY A 51 2.46 0.31 -2.81
N SER A 52 1.56 0.03 -3.75
CA SER A 52 0.18 -0.37 -3.43
C SER A 52 -0.37 -1.48 -4.34
N ILE A 53 -1.22 -2.32 -3.75
CA ILE A 53 -1.89 -3.41 -4.45
C ILE A 53 -3.14 -3.82 -3.68
N ALA A 54 -4.23 -4.11 -4.38
CA ALA A 54 -5.38 -4.81 -3.82
C ALA A 54 -5.33 -6.29 -4.21
N GLN A 55 -5.60 -7.17 -3.25
CA GLN A 55 -5.77 -8.60 -3.51
C GLN A 55 -7.11 -9.11 -3.01
N ALA A 56 -7.74 -9.98 -3.78
CA ALA A 56 -8.99 -10.63 -3.45
C ALA A 56 -8.83 -12.13 -3.38
N LEU A 57 -9.49 -12.76 -2.40
CA LEU A 57 -9.77 -14.18 -2.39
C LEU A 57 -11.28 -14.35 -2.62
N ASP A 58 -11.66 -14.86 -3.78
CA ASP A 58 -13.06 -15.06 -4.13
C ASP A 58 -13.69 -16.25 -3.38
N LYS A 59 -15.00 -16.47 -3.57
CA LYS A 59 -15.73 -17.57 -2.92
C LYS A 59 -15.13 -18.95 -3.23
N ASP A 60 -14.62 -19.15 -4.44
CA ASP A 60 -14.12 -20.43 -4.95
C ASP A 60 -12.65 -20.66 -4.49
N GLY A 61 -11.99 -19.62 -3.98
CA GLY A 61 -10.61 -19.70 -3.50
C GLY A 61 -9.58 -19.26 -4.51
N ASN A 62 -10.00 -18.61 -5.59
CA ASN A 62 -9.07 -18.02 -6.54
C ASN A 62 -8.59 -16.66 -6.02
N LEU A 63 -7.31 -16.40 -6.29
CA LEU A 63 -6.66 -15.14 -5.97
C LEU A 63 -6.73 -14.21 -7.17
N HIS A 64 -7.16 -12.98 -6.92
CA HIS A 64 -7.21 -11.91 -7.91
C HIS A 64 -6.45 -10.70 -7.39
N ARG A 65 -5.96 -9.85 -8.29
CA ARG A 65 -5.23 -8.63 -7.93
C ARG A 65 -5.63 -7.45 -8.80
N CYS A 66 -5.55 -6.26 -8.21
CA CYS A 66 -5.67 -4.98 -8.91
C CYS A 66 -4.55 -4.06 -8.43
N GLY A 67 -3.87 -3.37 -9.36
CA GLY A 67 -2.66 -2.62 -9.07
C GLY A 67 -1.41 -3.51 -8.90
N GLY A 68 -0.39 -3.00 -8.22
CA GLY A 68 0.89 -3.70 -8.05
C GLY A 68 1.77 -3.74 -9.31
N TRP A 69 1.57 -2.79 -10.24
CA TRP A 69 2.39 -2.65 -11.46
C TRP A 69 3.74 -1.96 -11.22
N GLY A 70 3.97 -1.50 -9.99
CA GLY A 70 5.16 -0.76 -9.58
C GLY A 70 5.05 0.74 -9.89
N TYR A 71 5.82 1.52 -9.15
CA TYR A 71 5.76 2.99 -9.05
C TYR A 71 5.87 3.79 -10.36
N VAL A 72 6.34 3.19 -11.45
CA VAL A 72 6.40 3.83 -12.77
C VAL A 72 5.04 3.76 -13.48
N LEU A 73 4.32 2.65 -13.30
CA LEU A 73 3.08 2.33 -14.02
C LEU A 73 1.83 2.30 -13.13
N GLY A 74 2.01 2.46 -11.82
CA GLY A 74 0.93 2.41 -10.83
C GLY A 74 1.45 2.77 -9.43
N ASP A 75 1.12 1.95 -8.44
CA ASP A 75 1.29 2.23 -7.00
C ASP A 75 0.48 3.45 -6.54
N GLU A 76 -0.69 3.68 -7.13
CA GLU A 76 -1.59 4.76 -6.76
C GLU A 76 -2.05 4.61 -5.30
N GLY A 77 -2.06 5.73 -4.57
CA GLY A 77 -2.39 5.77 -3.14
C GLY A 77 -1.34 5.17 -2.19
N SER A 78 -0.18 4.74 -2.70
CA SER A 78 0.96 4.31 -1.88
C SER A 78 1.68 5.48 -1.17
N ALA A 79 2.64 5.17 -0.30
CA ALA A 79 3.52 6.18 0.29
C ALA A 79 4.38 6.87 -0.78
N TYR A 80 4.82 6.15 -1.83
CA TYR A 80 5.51 6.77 -2.96
C TYR A 80 4.59 7.76 -3.69
N TYR A 81 3.33 7.40 -3.94
CA TYR A 81 2.35 8.30 -4.56
C TYR A 81 2.17 9.59 -3.73
N ILE A 82 1.96 9.46 -2.42
CA ILE A 82 1.82 10.60 -1.49
C ILE A 82 3.10 11.44 -1.47
N GLY A 83 4.28 10.80 -1.40
CA GLY A 83 5.57 11.49 -1.39
C GLY A 83 5.83 12.26 -2.69
N MET A 84 5.55 11.66 -3.84
CA MET A 84 5.65 12.31 -5.14
C MET A 84 4.66 13.48 -5.27
N ALA A 85 3.40 13.30 -4.83
CA ALA A 85 2.41 14.38 -4.80
C ALA A 85 2.86 15.55 -3.90
N THR A 86 3.52 15.23 -2.80
CA THR A 86 4.09 16.21 -1.86
C THR A 86 5.19 17.04 -2.51
N LEU A 87 6.15 16.40 -3.19
CA LEU A 87 7.22 17.10 -3.93
C LEU A 87 6.66 17.92 -5.09
N LYS A 88 5.67 17.39 -5.83
CA LYS A 88 5.00 18.15 -6.90
C LYS A 88 4.24 19.36 -6.36
N MET A 89 3.62 19.25 -5.18
CA MET A 89 2.96 20.39 -4.55
C MET A 89 3.97 21.48 -4.18
N PHE A 90 5.13 21.09 -3.63
CA PHE A 90 6.21 22.03 -3.37
C PHE A 90 6.62 22.81 -4.62
N THR A 91 6.86 22.13 -5.75
CA THR A 91 7.27 22.81 -6.98
C THR A 91 6.16 23.71 -7.54
N MET A 92 4.89 23.30 -7.47
CA MET A 92 3.76 24.17 -7.83
C MET A 92 3.71 25.44 -6.97
N GLN A 93 3.97 25.32 -5.66
CA GLN A 93 4.00 26.45 -4.72
C GLN A 93 5.22 27.35 -4.94
N SER A 94 6.37 26.76 -5.26
CA SER A 94 7.58 27.48 -5.68
C SER A 94 7.34 28.32 -6.94
N ASP A 95 6.70 27.74 -7.96
CA ASP A 95 6.38 28.40 -9.24
C ASP A 95 5.27 29.46 -9.11
N GLY A 96 4.58 29.54 -7.97
CA GLY A 96 3.40 30.39 -7.80
C GLY A 96 2.14 29.87 -8.52
N ARG A 97 2.12 28.59 -8.94
CA ARG A 97 0.93 27.94 -9.53
C ARG A 97 -0.17 27.66 -8.49
N CYS A 98 0.18 27.71 -7.22
CA CYS A 98 -0.76 27.75 -6.10
C CYS A 98 -0.11 28.48 -4.90
N SER A 99 -0.92 28.84 -3.91
CA SER A 99 -0.43 29.52 -2.71
C SER A 99 0.51 28.63 -1.90
N LYS A 100 1.60 29.21 -1.39
CA LYS A 100 2.48 28.57 -0.42
C LYS A 100 1.71 28.30 0.87
N THR A 101 1.85 27.08 1.40
CA THR A 101 1.21 26.63 2.64
C THR A 101 2.27 26.07 3.60
N LYS A 102 1.87 25.56 4.77
CA LYS A 102 2.81 24.99 5.75
C LYS A 102 3.61 23.81 5.18
N LEU A 103 3.02 23.08 4.23
CA LEU A 103 3.70 22.01 3.49
C LEU A 103 4.97 22.52 2.79
N TYR A 104 4.91 23.70 2.17
CA TYR A 104 6.08 24.33 1.53
C TYR A 104 7.20 24.58 2.54
N ASP A 105 6.88 25.24 3.66
CA ASP A 105 7.86 25.58 4.69
C ASP A 105 8.47 24.34 5.36
N LEU A 106 7.65 23.29 5.54
CA LEU A 106 8.11 22.02 6.10
C LEU A 106 9.12 21.32 5.18
N ILE A 107 8.91 21.36 3.87
CA ILE A 107 9.83 20.76 2.90
C ILE A 107 11.14 21.55 2.86
N LYS A 108 11.10 22.89 2.81
CA LYS A 108 12.32 23.71 2.87
C LYS A 108 13.14 23.43 4.11
N ARG A 109 12.48 23.34 5.27
CA ARG A 109 13.13 23.03 6.55
C ARG A 109 13.68 21.61 6.59
N HIS A 110 12.96 20.63 6.05
CA HIS A 110 13.39 19.24 6.02
C HIS A 110 14.64 19.06 5.14
N LEU A 111 14.67 19.72 3.99
CA LEU A 111 15.78 19.67 3.04
C LEU A 111 16.91 20.66 3.37
N ASN A 112 16.68 21.57 4.32
CA ASN A 112 17.59 22.66 4.65
C ASN A 112 18.03 23.47 3.42
N ILE A 113 17.05 23.86 2.58
CA ILE A 113 17.28 24.63 1.35
C ILE A 113 16.78 26.06 1.48
N GLU A 114 17.58 27.02 0.99
CA GLU A 114 17.19 28.42 0.87
C GLU A 114 16.62 28.73 -0.51
N ASN A 115 17.24 28.18 -1.57
CA ASN A 115 16.76 28.29 -2.94
C ASN A 115 15.86 27.10 -3.28
N ASP A 116 14.65 27.37 -3.76
CA ASP A 116 13.67 26.32 -4.08
C ASP A 116 14.17 25.35 -5.16
N TYR A 117 15.05 25.80 -6.06
CA TYR A 117 15.63 24.96 -7.13
C TYR A 117 16.66 23.94 -6.61
N ASP A 118 17.15 24.07 -5.37
CA ASP A 118 18.09 23.11 -4.77
C ASP A 118 17.46 21.71 -4.62
N ILE A 119 16.12 21.62 -4.66
CA ILE A 119 15.40 20.34 -4.68
C ILE A 119 15.78 19.47 -5.89
N ILE A 120 16.19 20.07 -7.02
CA ILE A 120 16.63 19.34 -8.21
C ILE A 120 17.90 18.55 -7.90
N LYS A 121 18.86 19.21 -7.24
CA LYS A 121 20.11 18.58 -6.80
C LYS A 121 19.82 17.47 -5.79
N TYR A 122 18.96 17.74 -4.81
CA TYR A 122 18.56 16.73 -3.83
C TYR A 122 17.99 15.47 -4.50
N VAL A 123 17.04 15.62 -5.42
CA VAL A 123 16.37 14.48 -6.08
C VAL A 123 17.32 13.71 -7.00
N ASN A 124 18.15 14.40 -7.79
CA ASN A 124 18.99 13.76 -8.80
C ASN A 124 20.30 13.22 -8.23
N ASP A 125 20.92 13.92 -7.28
CA ASP A 125 22.28 13.63 -6.84
C ASP A 125 22.29 12.93 -5.47
N GLU A 126 21.47 13.40 -4.52
CA GLU A 126 21.49 12.88 -3.15
C GLU A 126 20.68 11.59 -3.02
N ILE A 127 19.41 11.60 -3.46
CA ILE A 127 18.55 10.41 -3.39
C ILE A 127 18.48 9.63 -4.71
N GLN A 128 19.02 10.18 -5.81
CA GLN A 128 19.09 9.52 -7.12
C GLN A 128 17.74 8.96 -7.62
N GLY A 129 16.65 9.67 -7.34
CA GLY A 129 15.29 9.22 -7.67
C GLY A 129 14.85 7.95 -6.93
N ASP A 130 15.51 7.57 -5.82
CA ASP A 130 15.15 6.38 -5.05
C ASP A 130 13.71 6.48 -4.53
N ARG A 131 12.93 5.46 -4.87
CA ARG A 131 11.50 5.44 -4.56
C ARG A 131 11.22 5.36 -3.06
N ILE A 132 12.11 4.76 -2.26
CA ILE A 132 11.94 4.64 -0.82
C ILE A 132 12.19 6.00 -0.18
N GLU A 133 13.23 6.71 -0.60
CA GLU A 133 13.51 8.09 -0.18
C GLU A 133 12.37 9.04 -0.56
N ILE A 134 11.83 8.95 -1.79
CA ILE A 134 10.65 9.71 -2.19
C ILE A 134 9.44 9.36 -1.31
N ALA A 135 9.20 8.08 -1.02
CA ALA A 135 8.10 7.66 -0.17
C ALA A 135 8.17 8.22 1.26
N LYS A 136 9.37 8.56 1.78
CA LYS A 136 9.52 9.19 3.10
C LYS A 136 8.86 10.58 3.16
N PHE A 137 8.68 11.29 2.04
CA PHE A 137 7.96 12.56 2.03
C PHE A 137 6.47 12.43 2.40
N ALA A 138 5.90 11.22 2.37
CA ALA A 138 4.57 10.99 2.94
C ALA A 138 4.51 11.33 4.44
N THR A 139 5.61 11.18 5.18
CA THR A 139 5.69 11.56 6.59
C THR A 139 5.74 13.08 6.79
N ILE A 140 6.38 13.81 5.87
CA ILE A 140 6.38 15.28 5.84
C ILE A 140 4.99 15.80 5.49
N CYS A 141 4.32 15.16 4.54
CA CYS A 141 2.92 15.44 4.22
C CYS A 141 2.02 15.26 5.45
N LEU A 142 2.13 14.13 6.15
CA LEU A 142 1.38 13.86 7.37
C LEU A 142 1.63 14.93 8.44
N LYS A 143 2.88 15.36 8.61
CA LYS A 143 3.21 16.45 9.54
C LYS A 143 2.50 17.75 9.17
N ALA A 144 2.44 18.09 7.87
CA ALA A 144 1.71 19.27 7.42
C ALA A 144 0.20 19.15 7.73
N VAL A 145 -0.40 17.97 7.56
CA VAL A 145 -1.81 17.72 7.95
C VAL A 145 -2.01 17.96 9.45
N ILE A 146 -1.11 17.44 10.29
CA ILE A 146 -1.17 17.65 11.75
C ILE A 146 -1.06 19.14 12.09
N GLU A 147 -0.31 19.92 11.31
CA GLU A 147 -0.22 21.37 11.44
C GLU A 147 -1.41 22.12 10.80
N GLY A 148 -2.45 21.43 10.31
CA GLY A 148 -3.67 22.02 9.75
C GLY A 148 -3.57 22.45 8.29
N ASP A 149 -2.67 21.84 7.52
CA ASP A 149 -2.52 22.11 6.08
C ASP A 149 -3.59 21.37 5.25
N ASN A 150 -4.51 22.13 4.67
CA ASN A 150 -5.60 21.60 3.85
C ASN A 150 -5.11 21.01 2.51
N THR A 151 -4.02 21.53 1.96
CA THR A 151 -3.42 21.02 0.72
C THR A 151 -2.82 19.63 0.97
N ALA A 152 -2.10 19.47 2.07
CA ALA A 152 -1.60 18.16 2.48
C ALA A 152 -2.75 17.18 2.77
N SER A 153 -3.84 17.67 3.38
CA SER A 153 -5.02 16.84 3.68
C SER A 153 -5.68 16.35 2.38
N LYS A 154 -5.69 17.17 1.33
CA LYS A 154 -6.20 16.79 0.02
C LYS A 154 -5.36 15.68 -0.64
N ILE A 155 -4.04 15.68 -0.46
CA ILE A 155 -3.17 14.61 -0.97
C ILE A 155 -3.56 13.24 -0.38
N PHE A 156 -3.91 13.19 0.92
CA PHE A 156 -4.39 11.94 1.54
C PHE A 156 -5.79 11.54 1.08
N ASP A 157 -6.71 12.50 0.89
CA ASP A 157 -8.04 12.24 0.30
C ASP A 157 -7.91 11.66 -1.13
N ASP A 158 -7.01 12.21 -1.95
CA ASP A 158 -6.71 11.69 -3.30
C ASP A 158 -6.08 10.29 -3.25
N ALA A 159 -5.14 10.06 -2.32
CA ALA A 159 -4.57 8.73 -2.12
C ALA A 159 -5.63 7.69 -1.73
N ALA A 160 -6.57 8.05 -0.84
CA ALA A 160 -7.65 7.16 -0.44
C ALA A 160 -8.64 6.89 -1.59
N TYR A 161 -8.90 7.89 -2.44
CA TYR A 161 -9.69 7.70 -3.65
C TYR A 161 -9.02 6.70 -4.60
N GLU A 162 -7.72 6.81 -4.80
CA GLU A 162 -6.96 5.86 -5.62
C GLU A 162 -7.03 4.43 -5.07
N LEU A 163 -6.83 4.26 -3.77
CA LEU A 163 -6.96 2.96 -3.10
C LEU A 163 -8.40 2.40 -3.24
N SER A 164 -9.43 3.24 -3.22
CA SER A 164 -10.81 2.79 -3.40
C SER A 164 -11.04 2.24 -4.81
N ARG A 165 -10.42 2.83 -5.84
CA ARG A 165 -10.53 2.33 -7.22
C ARG A 165 -9.93 0.93 -7.36
N LEU A 166 -8.79 0.66 -6.70
CA LEU A 166 -8.18 -0.67 -6.70
C LEU A 166 -9.12 -1.71 -6.07
N ILE A 167 -9.82 -1.35 -4.99
CA ILE A 167 -10.80 -2.23 -4.33
C ILE A 167 -12.01 -2.47 -5.24
N ILE A 168 -12.57 -1.40 -5.82
CA ILE A 168 -13.73 -1.48 -6.73
C ILE A 168 -13.39 -2.31 -7.98
N GLY A 169 -12.16 -2.22 -8.48
CA GLY A 169 -11.69 -3.02 -9.61
C GLY A 169 -11.81 -4.53 -9.39
N LEU A 170 -11.82 -5.00 -8.14
CA LEU A 170 -11.97 -6.41 -7.78
C LEU A 170 -13.41 -6.84 -7.50
N GLU A 171 -14.38 -5.91 -7.54
CA GLU A 171 -15.77 -6.19 -7.17
C GLU A 171 -16.41 -7.31 -7.98
N HIS A 172 -16.08 -7.37 -9.28
CA HIS A 172 -16.67 -8.30 -10.23
C HIS A 172 -16.32 -9.79 -9.97
N HIS A 173 -15.34 -10.06 -9.11
CA HIS A 173 -15.00 -11.42 -8.66
C HIS A 173 -15.90 -11.92 -7.53
N PHE A 174 -16.81 -11.09 -7.02
CA PHE A 174 -17.72 -11.44 -5.92
C PHE A 174 -19.17 -11.42 -6.39
N GLU A 175 -19.96 -12.40 -5.94
CA GLU A 175 -21.39 -12.50 -6.24
C GLU A 175 -22.15 -11.22 -5.91
N GLN A 176 -23.11 -10.87 -6.76
CA GLN A 176 -23.99 -9.72 -6.55
C GLN A 176 -24.77 -9.87 -5.23
N GLY A 177 -25.00 -8.77 -4.52
CA GLY A 177 -25.73 -8.76 -3.25
C GLY A 177 -24.93 -9.22 -2.01
N THR A 178 -23.76 -9.82 -2.19
CA THR A 178 -22.89 -10.21 -1.06
C THR A 178 -22.10 -9.01 -0.51
N LYS A 179 -22.00 -8.85 0.80
CA LYS A 179 -21.12 -7.82 1.38
C LYS A 179 -19.67 -8.30 1.35
N ILE A 180 -18.78 -7.52 0.72
CA ILE A 180 -17.36 -7.83 0.59
C ILE A 180 -16.62 -7.27 1.80
N LYS A 181 -15.91 -8.12 2.54
CA LYS A 181 -14.99 -7.68 3.60
C LYS A 181 -13.73 -7.10 2.96
N VAL A 182 -13.33 -5.91 3.40
CA VAL A 182 -12.12 -5.24 2.95
C VAL A 182 -11.23 -4.97 4.17
N SER A 183 -10.13 -5.70 4.27
CA SER A 183 -9.08 -5.45 5.25
C SER A 183 -7.97 -4.62 4.61
N TYR A 184 -7.05 -4.12 5.42
CA TYR A 184 -5.97 -3.24 4.97
C TYR A 184 -4.64 -3.54 5.65
N SER A 185 -3.54 -3.20 4.98
CA SER A 185 -2.18 -3.41 5.48
C SER A 185 -1.20 -2.39 4.90
N GLY A 186 -0.09 -2.14 5.59
CA GLY A 186 0.98 -1.25 5.11
C GLY A 186 1.07 0.08 5.84
N GLY A 187 2.20 0.77 5.63
CA GLY A 187 2.59 1.95 6.40
C GLY A 187 1.66 3.16 6.22
N VAL A 188 0.99 3.30 5.07
CA VAL A 188 0.06 4.42 4.82
C VAL A 188 -1.10 4.40 5.82
N PHE A 189 -1.61 3.21 6.18
CA PHE A 189 -2.71 3.08 7.14
C PHE A 189 -2.37 3.47 8.58
N LYS A 190 -1.09 3.73 8.89
CA LYS A 190 -0.70 4.31 10.18
C LYS A 190 -1.16 5.77 10.35
N SER A 191 -1.58 6.45 9.26
CA SER A 191 -2.24 7.76 9.34
C SER A 191 -3.69 7.68 9.84
N GLY A 192 -4.21 6.47 10.10
CA GLY A 192 -5.50 6.26 10.74
C GLY A 192 -6.66 6.84 9.94
N ASP A 193 -7.50 7.63 10.60
CA ASP A 193 -8.72 8.19 10.00
C ASP A 193 -8.44 9.13 8.83
N LEU A 194 -7.23 9.68 8.74
CA LEU A 194 -6.81 10.52 7.61
C LEU A 194 -6.89 9.78 6.26
N ILE A 195 -6.65 8.47 6.26
CA ILE A 195 -6.83 7.63 5.05
C ILE A 195 -8.12 6.80 5.13
N LEU A 196 -8.47 6.30 6.32
CA LEU A 196 -9.59 5.36 6.48
C LEU A 196 -10.96 6.03 6.30
N GLU A 197 -11.16 7.27 6.76
CA GLU A 197 -12.44 7.95 6.58
C GLU A 197 -12.71 8.34 5.12
N PRO A 198 -11.77 8.95 4.38
CA PRO A 198 -11.92 9.16 2.94
C PRO A 198 -12.12 7.84 2.18
N LEU A 199 -11.39 6.77 2.53
CA LEU A 199 -11.56 5.47 1.89
C LEU A 199 -12.98 4.92 2.09
N LYS A 200 -13.52 4.99 3.32
CA LYS A 200 -14.91 4.61 3.62
C LYS A 200 -15.93 5.48 2.89
N LYS A 201 -15.63 6.75 2.63
CA LYS A 201 -16.47 7.68 1.87
C LYS A 201 -16.53 7.29 0.38
N TYR A 202 -15.43 6.84 -0.20
CA TYR A 202 -15.38 6.45 -1.61
C TYR A 202 -15.89 5.03 -1.91
N LEU A 203 -16.07 4.20 -0.88
CA LEU A 203 -16.65 2.87 -1.03
C LEU A 203 -18.15 2.88 -0.72
N ASN A 204 -18.92 2.16 -1.52
CA ASN A 204 -20.34 1.91 -1.21
C ASN A 204 -20.46 1.03 0.04
N LYS A 205 -20.92 1.61 1.16
CA LYS A 205 -21.01 0.95 2.48
C LYS A 205 -21.96 -0.26 2.53
N THR A 206 -22.91 -0.36 1.59
CA THR A 206 -23.79 -1.54 1.50
C THR A 206 -23.06 -2.72 0.86
N ARG A 207 -22.12 -2.45 -0.04
CA ARG A 207 -21.34 -3.46 -0.78
C ARG A 207 -20.01 -3.81 -0.10
N PHE A 208 -19.29 -2.83 0.42
CA PHE A 208 -17.97 -3.00 1.01
C PHE A 208 -17.99 -2.72 2.51
N GLY A 209 -17.47 -3.65 3.30
CA GLY A 209 -17.27 -3.49 4.74
C GLY A 209 -15.80 -3.44 5.09
N ILE A 210 -15.29 -2.25 5.43
CA ILE A 210 -13.93 -2.10 5.93
C ILE A 210 -13.82 -2.72 7.33
N VAL A 211 -12.89 -3.65 7.49
CA VAL A 211 -12.58 -4.36 8.75
C VAL A 211 -11.12 -4.13 9.11
N ARG A 212 -10.81 -4.14 10.41
CA ARG A 212 -9.42 -4.08 10.88
C ARG A 212 -8.72 -5.40 10.56
N PRO A 213 -7.41 -5.39 10.24
CA PRO A 213 -6.63 -6.61 10.11
C PRO A 213 -6.70 -7.43 11.41
N VAL A 214 -7.02 -8.72 11.29
CA VAL A 214 -7.25 -9.60 12.45
C VAL A 214 -5.92 -10.13 13.00
N LEU A 215 -5.03 -10.58 12.13
CA LEU A 215 -3.74 -11.16 12.47
C LEU A 215 -2.61 -10.55 11.64
N THR A 216 -1.38 -10.77 12.10
CA THR A 216 -0.18 -10.42 11.37
C THR A 216 0.08 -11.40 10.21
N PRO A 217 0.86 -11.01 9.18
CA PRO A 217 1.17 -11.89 8.05
C PRO A 217 1.84 -13.22 8.43
N ASP A 218 2.71 -13.23 9.46
CA ASP A 218 3.35 -14.44 9.97
C ASP A 218 2.33 -15.44 10.52
N LEU A 219 1.32 -14.96 11.27
CA LEU A 219 0.20 -15.80 11.71
C LEU A 219 -0.72 -16.21 10.55
N GLY A 220 -0.83 -15.38 9.51
CA GLY A 220 -1.48 -15.73 8.25
C GLY A 220 -0.82 -16.95 7.58
N ALA A 221 0.51 -17.01 7.57
CA ALA A 221 1.24 -18.18 7.07
C ALA A 221 0.92 -19.45 7.88
N CYS A 222 0.87 -19.34 9.21
CA CYS A 222 0.46 -20.44 10.08
C CYS A 222 -0.98 -20.91 9.80
N LEU A 223 -1.92 -19.98 9.55
CA LEU A 223 -3.30 -20.32 9.21
C LEU A 223 -3.39 -21.10 7.89
N LEU A 224 -2.67 -20.67 6.86
CA LEU A 224 -2.65 -21.37 5.57
C LEU A 224 -2.04 -22.77 5.70
N ALA A 225 -0.94 -22.91 6.44
CA ALA A 225 -0.34 -24.20 6.73
C ALA A 225 -1.29 -25.12 7.51
N LYS A 226 -1.97 -24.59 8.54
CA LYS A 226 -3.00 -25.33 9.29
C LYS A 226 -4.12 -25.82 8.38
N LYS A 227 -4.63 -24.95 7.50
CA LYS A 227 -5.71 -25.30 6.57
C LYS A 227 -5.30 -26.39 5.58
N LYS A 228 -4.05 -26.37 5.12
CA LYS A 228 -3.56 -27.33 4.13
C LYS A 228 -3.25 -28.71 4.71
N TYR A 229 -2.70 -28.76 5.92
CA TYR A 229 -2.19 -30.01 6.49
C TYR A 229 -3.01 -30.57 7.64
N TYR A 230 -3.91 -29.76 8.23
CA TYR A 230 -4.62 -30.12 9.46
C TYR A 230 -6.13 -29.85 9.44
N SER A 231 -6.69 -29.35 8.33
CA SER A 231 -8.15 -29.34 8.12
C SER A 231 -8.59 -30.68 7.53
N LYS A 232 -9.27 -31.49 8.35
CA LYS A 232 -10.05 -32.65 7.91
C LYS A 232 -11.38 -32.21 7.30
#